data_AF-E4V739-F1
#
_entry.id   AF-E4V739-F1
#
_cell.length_a   1.000
_cell.length_b   1.000
_cell.length_c   1.000
_cell.angle_alpha   90.00
_cell.angle_beta   90.00
_cell.angle_gamma   90.00
#
_symmetry.space_group_name_H-M   'P 1'
#
loop_
_entity.id
_entity.type
_entity.pdbx_description
1 polymer ?
#
loop_
_entity_poly.entity_id
_entity_poly.type
_entity_poly.pdbx_seq_one_letter_code
_entity_poly.pdbx_strand_id
1 'polypeptide(L)'
;MVASANRLYLARPLFARPVRVASCLFSTTATPVVAPGVNESQAIDELRLLLKAGWALDERRCGIEKAYYFKTYTKCQDFFNTVAIRSKAKNHHSTMTIKAGSVHVHWTTHHPRGLTLLDTVMARYCDEQSASIGTVDQSQSKKCHPALA
;
A
#
# COMPACT_ATOMS: atom_id res chain seq x y z
N MET A 1 54.55 -27.09 -3.59
CA MET A 1 53.20 -27.56 -3.19
C MET A 1 52.66 -26.61 -2.14
N VAL A 2 51.67 -25.80 -2.49
CA VAL A 2 51.11 -24.75 -1.62
C VAL A 2 49.94 -25.35 -0.84
N ALA A 3 50.00 -25.31 0.50
CA ALA A 3 48.93 -25.78 1.36
C ALA A 3 47.87 -24.67 1.51
N SER A 4 46.65 -24.94 1.03
CA SER A 4 45.49 -24.05 1.12
C SER A 4 44.76 -24.25 2.45
N ALA A 5 44.67 -23.20 3.25
CA ALA A 5 43.90 -23.18 4.49
C ALA A 5 42.41 -22.92 4.20
N ASN A 6 41.56 -23.94 4.40
CA ASN A 6 40.11 -23.79 4.34
C ASN A 6 39.60 -23.06 5.59
N ARG A 7 39.20 -21.81 5.42
CA ARG A 7 38.55 -20.98 6.45
C ARG A 7 37.05 -21.29 6.44
N LEU A 8 36.59 -22.10 7.39
CA LEU A 8 35.16 -22.35 7.61
C LEU A 8 34.49 -21.08 8.17
N TYR A 9 33.60 -20.46 7.38
CA TYR A 9 32.71 -19.41 7.86
C TYR A 9 31.45 -20.05 8.44
N LEU A 10 31.29 -19.98 9.77
CA LEU A 10 30.02 -20.26 10.44
C LEU A 10 29.07 -19.07 10.23
N ALA A 11 28.04 -19.25 9.41
CA ALA A 11 26.97 -18.29 9.25
C ALA A 11 26.09 -18.28 10.51
N ARG A 12 26.00 -17.13 11.19
CA ARG A 12 25.06 -16.92 12.32
C ARG A 12 23.65 -16.77 11.77
N PRO A 13 22.63 -17.44 12.32
CA PRO A 13 21.26 -17.25 11.90
C PRO A 13 20.79 -15.86 12.34
N LEU A 14 20.40 -15.03 11.37
CA LEU A 14 19.66 -13.80 11.64
C LEU A 14 18.24 -14.20 12.07
N PHE A 15 18.00 -14.23 13.39
CA PHE A 15 16.65 -14.34 13.92
C PHE A 15 15.82 -13.14 13.44
N ALA A 16 14.92 -13.36 12.49
CA ALA A 16 13.95 -12.38 12.05
C ALA A 16 13.00 -12.06 13.22
N ARG A 17 13.02 -10.81 13.69
CA ARG A 17 12.07 -10.33 14.70
C ARG A 17 10.68 -10.25 14.06
N PRO A 18 9.62 -10.79 14.68
CA PRO A 18 8.28 -10.67 14.15
C PRO A 18 7.84 -9.20 14.20
N VAL A 19 7.52 -8.63 13.04
CA VAL A 19 6.83 -7.35 12.95
C VAL A 19 5.43 -7.57 13.51
N ARG A 20 5.15 -7.05 14.71
CA ARG A 20 3.78 -6.93 15.22
C ARG A 20 3.04 -5.94 14.32
N VAL A 21 2.15 -6.45 13.47
CA VAL A 21 1.10 -5.63 12.89
C VAL A 21 0.09 -5.42 14.01
N ALA A 22 0.21 -4.28 14.69
CA ALA A 22 -0.79 -3.85 15.64
C ALA A 22 -2.11 -3.70 14.87
N SER A 23 -3.14 -4.42 15.31
CA SER A 23 -4.50 -4.21 14.84
C SER A 23 -4.94 -2.83 15.35
N CYS A 24 -4.65 -1.78 14.58
CA CYS A 24 -5.11 -0.43 14.90
C CYS A 24 -6.63 -0.41 14.77
N LEU A 25 -7.31 -0.18 15.89
CA LEU A 25 -8.70 0.23 15.90
C LEU A 25 -8.76 1.58 15.16
N PHE A 26 -9.26 1.57 13.93
CA PHE A 26 -9.29 2.74 13.06
C PHE A 26 -10.17 3.84 13.68
N SER A 27 -9.53 4.87 14.21
CA SER A 27 -10.21 6.06 14.74
C SER A 27 -10.75 6.90 13.59
N THR A 28 -12.07 6.98 13.48
CA THR A 28 -12.79 7.65 12.39
C THR A 28 -12.89 9.17 12.55
N THR A 29 -12.14 9.78 13.48
CA THR A 29 -12.32 11.19 13.89
C THR A 29 -11.04 12.03 13.82
N ALA A 30 -10.03 11.61 13.09
CA ALA A 30 -8.78 12.36 12.97
C ALA A 30 -8.88 13.44 11.87
N THR A 31 -8.62 14.71 12.22
CA THR A 31 -8.56 15.83 11.27
C THR A 31 -7.35 15.66 10.34
N PRO A 32 -7.52 15.71 8.99
CA PRO A 32 -6.41 15.60 8.06
C PRO A 32 -5.51 16.84 8.07
N VAL A 33 -4.24 16.66 7.74
CA VAL A 33 -3.27 17.72 7.48
C VAL A 33 -3.21 17.92 5.97
N VAL A 34 -3.94 18.92 5.50
CA VAL A 34 -3.99 19.31 4.07
C VAL A 34 -2.77 20.15 3.72
N ALA A 35 -2.22 19.94 2.52
CA ALA A 35 -1.03 20.67 2.09
C ALA A 35 -1.34 22.16 1.83
N PRO A 36 -0.39 23.08 2.09
CA PRO A 36 -0.52 24.49 1.74
C PRO A 36 -0.93 24.72 0.28
N GLY A 37 -1.84 25.67 0.05
CA GLY A 37 -2.31 26.04 -1.28
C GLY A 37 -3.36 25.11 -1.89
N VAL A 38 -3.79 24.06 -1.16
CA VAL A 38 -4.91 23.20 -1.56
C VAL A 38 -6.22 23.78 -1.05
N ASN A 39 -7.30 23.60 -1.82
CA ASN A 39 -8.66 23.87 -1.34
C ASN A 39 -9.03 22.84 -0.25
N GLU A 40 -8.98 23.26 1.01
CA GLU A 40 -9.18 22.39 2.17
C GLU A 40 -10.59 21.79 2.22
N SER A 41 -11.63 22.58 1.95
CA SER A 41 -13.02 22.07 1.95
C SER A 41 -13.19 20.94 0.94
N GLN A 42 -12.68 21.16 -0.29
CA GLN A 42 -12.76 20.15 -1.34
C GLN A 42 -11.97 18.88 -0.97
N ALA A 43 -10.75 19.03 -0.44
CA ALA A 43 -9.94 17.89 -0.03
C ALA A 43 -10.60 17.08 1.10
N ILE A 44 -11.23 17.76 2.06
CA ILE A 44 -11.96 17.11 3.16
C ILE A 44 -13.20 16.38 2.63
N ASP A 45 -13.96 16.96 1.70
CA ASP A 45 -15.14 16.31 1.13
C ASP A 45 -14.78 15.04 0.35
N GLU A 46 -13.74 15.11 -0.46
CA GLU A 46 -13.21 13.96 -1.20
C GLU A 46 -12.68 12.87 -0.25
N LEU A 47 -11.97 13.27 0.81
CA LEU A 47 -11.52 12.36 1.85
C LEU A 47 -12.69 11.66 2.55
N ARG A 48 -13.76 12.38 2.89
CA ARG A 48 -14.95 11.79 3.55
C ARG A 48 -15.57 10.67 2.72
N LEU A 49 -15.60 10.81 1.39
CA LEU A 49 -16.08 9.77 0.49
C LEU A 49 -15.16 8.54 0.49
N LEU A 50 -13.85 8.76 0.42
CA LEU A 50 -12.85 7.70 0.46
C LEU A 50 -12.86 6.93 1.79
N LEU A 51 -13.03 7.62 2.91
CA LEU A 51 -13.15 7.01 4.23
C LEU A 51 -14.36 6.06 4.31
N LYS A 52 -15.51 6.45 3.73
CA LYS A 52 -16.68 5.57 3.61
C LYS A 52 -16.42 4.38 2.69
N ALA A 53 -15.54 4.53 1.70
CA ALA A 53 -15.11 3.47 0.79
C ALA A 53 -13.99 2.58 1.37
N GLY A 54 -13.68 2.69 2.66
CA GLY A 54 -12.70 1.84 3.34
C GLY A 54 -11.25 2.28 3.21
N TRP A 55 -10.99 3.50 2.76
CA TRP A 55 -9.69 4.13 2.97
C TRP A 55 -9.55 4.59 4.41
N ALA A 56 -8.32 4.63 4.91
CA ALA A 56 -7.99 5.17 6.21
C ALA A 56 -7.01 6.33 6.07
N LEU A 57 -7.04 7.25 7.03
CA LEU A 57 -6.03 8.29 7.17
C LEU A 57 -4.78 7.69 7.81
N ASP A 58 -3.59 8.04 7.31
CA ASP A 58 -2.33 7.56 7.88
C ASP A 58 -2.07 8.13 9.28
N GLU A 59 -1.10 7.54 10.00
CA GLU A 59 -0.76 7.97 11.36
C GLU A 59 -0.37 9.44 11.46
N ARG A 60 0.24 9.97 10.39
CA ARG A 60 0.69 11.37 10.29
C ARG A 60 -0.43 12.32 9.87
N ARG A 61 -1.60 11.78 9.53
CA ARG A 61 -2.78 12.48 9.06
C ARG A 61 -2.58 13.24 7.74
N CYS A 62 -1.49 12.98 7.04
CA CYS A 62 -1.10 13.69 5.81
C CYS A 62 -1.18 12.80 4.56
N GLY A 63 -1.66 11.57 4.70
CA GLY A 63 -1.85 10.62 3.64
C GLY A 63 -3.01 9.69 3.91
N ILE A 64 -3.32 8.85 2.93
CA ILE A 64 -4.38 7.85 3.00
C ILE A 64 -3.89 6.49 2.53
N GLU A 65 -4.46 5.44 3.09
CA GLU A 65 -4.09 4.07 2.78
C GLU A 65 -5.29 3.11 2.71
N LYS A 66 -5.12 2.05 1.93
CA LYS A 66 -6.10 0.96 1.80
C LYS A 66 -5.41 -0.35 1.39
N ALA A 67 -5.94 -1.46 1.89
CA ALA A 67 -5.57 -2.80 1.46
C ALA A 67 -6.61 -3.39 0.50
N TYR A 68 -6.14 -3.92 -0.61
CA TYR A 68 -6.95 -4.66 -1.59
C TYR A 68 -6.57 -6.13 -1.56
N TYR A 69 -7.57 -7.00 -1.67
CA TYR A 69 -7.38 -8.46 -1.65
C TYR A 69 -7.82 -9.07 -2.98
N PHE A 70 -6.99 -9.95 -3.52
CA PHE A 70 -7.22 -10.59 -4.81
C PHE A 70 -7.07 -12.11 -4.70
N LYS A 71 -7.75 -12.82 -5.61
CA LYS A 71 -7.77 -14.28 -5.58
C LYS A 71 -6.41 -14.92 -5.82
N THR A 72 -5.55 -14.28 -6.62
CA THR A 72 -4.24 -14.79 -7.05
C THR A 72 -3.17 -13.72 -6.94
N TYR A 73 -1.91 -14.15 -6.86
CA TYR A 73 -0.76 -13.25 -6.90
C TYR A 73 -0.67 -12.47 -8.22
N THR A 74 -1.00 -13.09 -9.35
CA THR A 74 -1.01 -12.42 -10.65
C THR A 74 -1.98 -11.25 -10.69
N LYS A 75 -3.19 -11.39 -10.13
CA LYS A 75 -4.13 -10.25 -10.00
C LYS A 75 -3.60 -9.14 -9.11
N CYS A 76 -2.84 -9.47 -8.06
CA CYS A 76 -2.16 -8.46 -7.25
C CYS A 76 -1.13 -7.69 -8.09
N GLN A 77 -0.37 -8.41 -8.93
CA GLN A 77 0.61 -7.81 -9.83
C GLN A 77 -0.05 -6.93 -10.91
N ASP A 78 -1.17 -7.38 -11.48
CA ASP A 78 -1.94 -6.61 -12.47
C ASP A 78 -2.39 -5.26 -11.88
N PHE A 79 -2.94 -5.30 -10.66
CA PHE A 79 -3.35 -4.10 -9.93
C PHE A 79 -2.15 -3.19 -9.63
N PHE A 80 -1.07 -3.76 -9.09
CA PHE A 80 0.16 -3.01 -8.79
C PHE A 80 0.69 -2.29 -10.05
N ASN A 81 0.81 -3.01 -11.17
CA ASN A 81 1.34 -2.45 -12.42
C ASN A 81 0.45 -1.33 -12.95
N THR A 82 -0.87 -1.52 -12.90
CA THR A 82 -1.84 -0.53 -13.36
C THR A 82 -1.72 0.77 -12.55
N VAL A 83 -1.64 0.66 -11.22
CA VAL A 83 -1.44 1.82 -10.35
C VAL A 83 -0.07 2.46 -10.61
N ALA A 84 1.01 1.68 -10.72
CA ALA A 84 2.35 2.19 -10.97
C ALA A 84 2.48 2.96 -12.29
N ILE A 85 1.82 2.48 -13.36
CA ILE A 85 1.78 3.18 -14.65
C ILE A 85 1.06 4.52 -14.51
N ARG A 86 -0.08 4.55 -13.82
CA ARG A 86 -0.83 5.80 -13.60
C ARG A 86 -0.07 6.76 -12.69
N SER A 87 0.62 6.25 -11.68
CA SER A 87 1.52 7.03 -10.82
C SER A 87 2.56 7.78 -11.65
N LYS A 88 3.22 7.08 -12.58
CA LYS A 88 4.19 7.70 -13.48
C LYS A 88 3.54 8.74 -14.40
N ALA A 89 2.39 8.42 -14.99
CA ALA A 89 1.67 9.33 -15.89
C ALA A 89 1.20 10.62 -15.19
N LYS A 90 0.90 10.55 -13.89
CA LYS A 90 0.51 11.71 -13.06
C LYS A 90 1.69 12.39 -12.37
N ASN A 91 2.89 11.85 -12.52
CA ASN A 91 4.08 12.25 -11.78
C ASN A 91 3.84 12.30 -10.25
N HIS A 92 3.06 11.35 -9.74
CA HIS A 92 2.69 11.23 -8.32
C HIS A 92 2.79 9.77 -7.92
N HIS A 93 3.65 9.44 -6.97
CA HIS A 93 4.05 8.06 -6.74
C HIS A 93 3.55 7.56 -5.38
N SER A 94 2.77 6.48 -5.40
CA SER A 94 2.33 5.78 -4.20
C SER A 94 3.46 4.98 -3.59
N THR A 95 3.38 4.76 -2.28
CA THR A 95 4.05 3.61 -1.65
C THR A 95 3.12 2.41 -1.75
N MET A 96 3.60 1.30 -2.33
CA MET A 96 2.82 0.05 -2.44
C MET A 96 3.59 -1.14 -1.87
N THR A 97 2.89 -1.99 -1.13
CA THR A 97 3.41 -3.28 -0.64
C THR A 97 2.56 -4.42 -1.16
N ILE A 98 3.15 -5.32 -1.94
CA ILE A 98 2.51 -6.55 -2.40
C ILE A 98 2.83 -7.71 -1.46
N LYS A 99 1.81 -8.48 -1.08
CA LYS A 99 1.92 -9.75 -0.35
C LYS A 99 1.12 -10.82 -1.08
N ALA A 100 1.26 -12.09 -0.68
CA ALA A 100 0.51 -13.19 -1.28
C ALA A 100 -1.01 -12.96 -1.10
N GLY A 101 -1.66 -12.50 -2.18
CA GLY A 101 -3.10 -12.24 -2.25
C GLY A 101 -3.56 -10.84 -1.82
N SER A 102 -2.64 -9.89 -1.57
CA SER A 102 -3.04 -8.52 -1.24
C SER A 102 -2.05 -7.45 -1.72
N VAL A 103 -2.57 -6.25 -2.00
CA VAL A 103 -1.78 -5.04 -2.23
C VAL A 103 -2.22 -3.95 -1.26
N HIS A 104 -1.28 -3.43 -0.48
CA HIS A 104 -1.47 -2.24 0.33
C HIS A 104 -0.98 -1.02 -0.44
N VAL A 105 -1.79 0.04 -0.51
CA VAL A 105 -1.48 1.28 -1.21
C VAL A 105 -1.53 2.43 -0.21
N HIS A 106 -0.52 3.30 -0.23
CA HIS A 106 -0.45 4.53 0.54
C HIS A 106 -0.14 5.71 -0.39
N TRP A 107 -0.92 6.78 -0.24
CA TRP A 107 -0.81 8.04 -0.97
C TRP A 107 -0.56 9.18 -0.01
N THR A 108 0.46 9.98 -0.29
CA THR A 108 0.72 11.25 0.39
C THR A 108 1.51 12.16 -0.53
N THR A 109 1.34 13.48 -0.37
CA THR A 109 2.16 14.45 -1.10
C THR A 109 3.34 14.91 -0.24
N HIS A 110 4.55 14.74 -0.79
CA HIS A 110 5.78 15.11 -0.08
C HIS A 110 6.09 16.61 -0.12
N HIS A 111 5.70 17.31 -1.20
CA HIS A 111 5.96 18.74 -1.36
C HIS A 111 4.86 19.46 -2.19
N PRO A 112 4.25 20.53 -1.66
CA PRO A 112 4.26 20.89 -0.25
C PRO A 112 3.67 19.76 0.59
N ARG A 113 4.19 19.55 1.80
CA ARG A 113 3.82 18.38 2.62
C ARG A 113 2.37 18.46 3.06
N GLY A 114 1.61 17.38 2.84
CA GLY A 114 0.22 17.25 3.28
C GLY A 114 -0.61 16.40 2.32
N LEU A 115 -1.86 16.17 2.67
CA LEU A 115 -2.83 15.57 1.75
C LEU A 115 -3.17 16.59 0.65
N THR A 116 -3.15 16.16 -0.61
CA THR A 116 -3.62 16.97 -1.74
C THR A 116 -4.77 16.29 -2.48
N LEU A 117 -5.41 17.03 -3.39
CA LEU A 117 -6.43 16.46 -4.28
C LEU A 117 -5.86 15.34 -5.15
N LEU A 118 -4.58 15.37 -5.50
CA LEU A 118 -3.96 14.34 -6.32
C LEU A 118 -3.90 12.98 -5.59
N ASP A 119 -3.69 13.00 -4.28
CA ASP A 119 -3.81 11.79 -3.43
C ASP A 119 -5.23 11.20 -3.54
N THR A 120 -6.26 12.03 -3.42
CA THR A 120 -7.66 11.58 -3.49
C THR A 120 -8.06 11.07 -4.89
N VAL A 121 -7.56 11.72 -5.95
CA VAL A 121 -7.78 11.29 -7.34
C VAL A 121 -7.12 9.94 -7.60
N MET A 122 -5.90 9.74 -7.12
CA MET A 122 -5.19 8.48 -7.30
C MET A 122 -5.78 7.35 -6.44
N ALA A 123 -6.31 7.67 -5.26
CA ALA A 123 -7.07 6.72 -4.45
C ALA A 123 -8.36 6.24 -5.16
N ARG A 124 -9.14 7.15 -5.76
CA ARG A 124 -10.30 6.75 -6.58
C ARG A 124 -9.93 5.87 -7.76
N TYR A 125 -8.82 6.21 -8.43
CA TYR A 125 -8.32 5.38 -9.51
C TYR A 125 -8.00 3.96 -9.02
N CYS A 126 -7.38 3.80 -7.85
CA CYS A 126 -7.18 2.48 -7.25
C CYS A 126 -8.52 1.73 -7.04
N ASP A 127 -9.56 2.40 -6.52
CA ASP A 127 -10.87 1.77 -6.34
C ASP A 127 -11.46 1.29 -7.69
N GLU A 128 -11.44 2.14 -8.72
CA GLU A 128 -11.90 1.79 -10.08
C GLU A 128 -11.17 0.58 -10.65
N GLN A 129 -9.84 0.58 -10.58
CA GLN A 129 -9.03 -0.51 -11.15
C GLN A 129 -9.19 -1.81 -10.35
N SER A 130 -9.30 -1.71 -9.02
CA SER A 130 -9.52 -2.87 -8.17
C SER A 130 -10.87 -3.56 -8.48
N ALA A 131 -11.91 -2.77 -8.73
CA ALA A 131 -13.22 -3.27 -9.14
C ALA A 131 -13.15 -3.96 -10.51
N SER A 132 -12.43 -3.36 -11.48
CA SER A 132 -12.25 -3.95 -12.81
C SER A 132 -11.47 -5.27 -12.79
N ILE A 133 -10.45 -5.39 -11.93
CA ILE A 133 -9.63 -6.62 -11.80
C ILE A 133 -10.37 -7.70 -11.00
N GLY A 134 -11.27 -7.29 -10.11
CA GLY A 134 -12.09 -8.15 -9.26
C GLY A 134 -11.39 -8.52 -7.96
N THR A 135 -11.68 -7.72 -6.93
CA THR A 135 -11.31 -8.00 -5.53
C THR A 135 -12.13 -9.14 -4.95
N VAL A 136 -11.63 -9.75 -3.88
CA VAL A 136 -12.33 -10.75 -3.07
C VAL A 136 -12.24 -10.38 -1.59
N ASP A 137 -13.04 -11.01 -0.73
CA ASP A 137 -12.80 -10.91 0.71
C ASP A 137 -11.42 -11.44 1.09
N GLN A 138 -10.83 -10.89 2.14
CA GLN A 138 -9.53 -11.32 2.64
C GLN A 138 -9.46 -12.84 2.91
N SER A 139 -10.55 -13.44 3.40
CA SER A 139 -10.66 -14.88 3.65
C SER A 139 -10.53 -15.73 2.40
N GLN A 140 -10.79 -15.16 1.22
CA GLN A 140 -10.80 -15.85 -0.06
C GLN A 140 -9.49 -15.71 -0.85
N SER A 141 -8.59 -14.83 -0.41
CA SER A 141 -7.26 -14.64 -1.02
C SER A 141 -6.42 -15.92 -0.83
N LYS A 142 -5.99 -16.54 -1.94
CA LYS A 142 -5.18 -17.77 -1.87
C LYS A 142 -3.77 -17.45 -1.42
N LYS A 143 -3.29 -18.16 -0.39
CA LYS A 143 -1.86 -18.19 -0.06
C LYS A 143 -1.14 -19.10 -1.06
N CYS A 144 0.01 -18.65 -1.55
CA CYS A 144 0.85 -19.47 -2.40
C CYS A 144 1.58 -20.51 -1.55
N HIS A 145 1.69 -21.73 -2.07
CA HIS A 145 2.52 -22.80 -1.51
C HIS A 145 3.58 -23.18 -2.55
N PRO A 146 4.78 -23.61 -2.13
CA PRO A 146 5.76 -24.17 -3.06
C PRO A 146 5.14 -25.32 -3.86
N ALA A 147 5.47 -25.39 -5.14
CA ALA A 147 5.18 -26.61 -5.90
C ALA A 147 5.96 -27.77 -5.29
N LEU A 148 5.34 -28.95 -5.22
CA LEU A 148 6.07 -30.17 -4.93
C LEU A 148 7.03 -30.40 -6.11
N ALA A 149 8.31 -30.64 -5.78
CA ALA A 149 9.37 -30.88 -6.75
C ALA A 149 9.18 -32.20 -7.49
#